data_AF-A0A392U592-F1
#
_entry.id   AF-A0A392U592-F1
#
_cell.length_a   1.000
_cell.length_b   1.000
_cell.length_c   1.000
_cell.angle_alpha   90.00
_cell.angle_beta   90.00
_cell.angle_gamma   90.00
#
_symmetry.space_group_name_H-M   'P 1'
#
loop_
_entity.id
_entity.type
_entity.pdbx_description
1 polymer ?
#
loop_
_entity_poly.entity_id
_entity_poly.type
_entity_poly.pdbx_seq_one_letter_code
_entity_poly.pdbx_strand_id
1 'polypeptide(L)' 'MANFKVGNEIPEDYWYQQKKKFVRDANFYFWDDPYLFKVGQDGLILRCVDEEESQKIMWHCHSSPYG' A
#
# COMPACT_ATOMS: atom_id res chain seq x y z
N MET A 1 -2.88 3.08 5.61
CA MET A 1 -1.98 4.03 4.91
C MET A 1 -2.76 4.95 3.98
N ALA A 2 -3.63 4.44 3.11
CA ALA A 2 -4.52 5.26 2.27
C ALA A 2 -5.27 6.35 3.06
N ASN A 3 -5.99 5.97 4.12
CA ASN A 3 -6.70 6.92 4.98
C ASN A 3 -5.79 7.99 5.61
N PHE A 4 -4.57 7.61 6.01
CA PHE A 4 -3.60 8.58 6.53
C PHE A 4 -3.18 9.59 5.45
N LYS A 5 -3.01 9.14 4.20
CA LYS A 5 -2.61 10.01 3.09
C LYS A 5 -3.71 10.95 2.64
N VAL A 6 -4.98 10.54 2.76
CA VAL A 6 -6.14 11.36 2.38
C VAL A 6 -6.60 12.26 3.53
N GLY A 7 -6.66 11.73 4.75
CA GLY A 7 -7.31 12.36 5.90
C GLY A 7 -6.47 12.47 7.16
N ASN A 8 -5.17 12.13 7.13
CA ASN A 8 -4.27 12.09 8.30
C ASN A 8 -4.76 11.16 9.44
N GLU A 9 -5.57 10.17 9.12
CA GLU A 9 -6.08 9.19 10.08
C GLU A 9 -4.97 8.21 10.51
N ILE A 10 -4.69 8.14 11.81
CA ILE A 10 -3.77 7.17 12.42
C ILE A 10 -4.61 6.20 13.25
N PRO A 11 -4.38 4.87 13.13
CA PRO A 11 -5.09 3.89 13.94
C PRO A 11 -4.95 4.17 15.45
N GLU A 12 -6.06 4.13 16.18
CA GLU A 12 -6.09 4.45 17.61
C GLU A 12 -5.40 3.39 18.47
N ASP A 13 -5.42 2.15 18.01
CA ASP A 13 -4.81 0.96 18.60
C ASP A 13 -3.28 0.98 18.62
N TYR A 14 -2.64 1.96 17.96
CA TYR A 14 -1.19 2.07 17.92
C TYR A 14 -0.63 2.72 19.19
N TRP A 15 0.37 2.09 19.80
CA TRP A 15 1.22 2.71 20.82
C TRP A 15 2.07 3.83 20.25
N TYR A 16 2.60 4.70 21.11
CA TYR A 16 3.41 5.87 20.70
C TYR A 16 4.55 5.50 19.71
N GLN A 17 5.28 4.41 19.98
CA GLN A 17 6.35 3.95 19.11
C GLN A 17 5.85 3.47 17.73
N GLN A 18 4.69 2.81 17.70
CA GLN A 18 4.05 2.36 16.46
C GLN A 18 3.55 3.56 15.64
N LYS A 19 2.95 4.56 16.28
CA LYS A 19 2.53 5.81 15.60
C LYS A 19 3.73 6.52 14.98
N LYS A 20 4.83 6.66 15.72
CA LYS A 20 6.07 7.28 15.19
C LYS A 20 6.64 6.50 14.00
N LYS A 21 6.67 5.17 14.08
CA LYS A 21 7.09 4.31 12.97
C LYS A 21 6.16 4.47 11.76
N PHE A 22 4.84 4.43 11.99
CA PHE A 22 3.84 4.57 10.94
C PHE A 22 3.97 5.88 10.17
N VAL A 23 4.14 7.01 10.88
CA VAL A 23 4.36 8.32 10.24
C VAL A 23 5.67 8.33 9.43
N ARG A 24 6.74 7.71 9.94
CA ARG A 24 7.99 7.58 9.20
C ARG A 24 7.81 6.75 7.92
N ASP A 25 7.12 5.62 8.03
CA ASP A 25 6.86 4.72 6.91
C ASP A 25 5.96 5.39 5.88
N ALA A 26 5.03 6.26 6.30
CA ALA A 26 4.16 7.02 5.41
C ALA A 26 4.91 7.91 4.42
N ASN A 27 6.14 8.33 4.70
CA ASN A 27 6.93 9.12 3.75
C ASN A 27 7.24 8.36 2.44
N PHE A 28 7.20 7.03 2.46
CA PHE A 28 7.42 6.20 1.28
C PHE A 28 6.14 5.92 0.48
N TYR A 29 5.01 6.49 0.89
CA TYR A 29 3.73 6.25 0.24
C TYR A 29 3.12 7.55 -0.26
N PHE A 30 2.38 7.47 -1.35
CA PHE A 30 1.56 8.57 -1.84
C PHE A 30 0.23 8.04 -2.36
N TRP A 31 -0.80 8.88 -2.27
CA TRP A 31 -2.14 8.60 -2.75
C TRP A 31 -2.35 9.33 -4.07
N ASP A 32 -2.76 8.60 -5.08
CA ASP A 32 -3.21 9.13 -6.38
C ASP A 32 -4.49 8.40 -6.75
N ASP A 33 -5.61 9.08 -6.59
CA ASP A 33 -6.95 8.46 -6.52
C ASP A 33 -7.25 7.59 -7.75
N PRO A 34 -7.71 6.33 -7.59
CA PRO A 34 -8.12 5.64 -6.35
C PRO A 34 -7.02 4.76 -5.72
N TYR A 35 -5.76 4.97 -6.08
CA TYR A 35 -4.66 4.05 -5.80
C TYR A 35 -3.68 4.58 -4.77
N LEU A 36 -3.18 3.64 -3.96
CA LEU A 36 -2.04 3.88 -3.09
C LEU A 36 -0.77 3.38 -3.78
N PHE A 37 0.28 4.19 -3.76
CA PHE A 37 1.58 3.82 -4.29
C PHE A 37 2.64 3.83 -3.18
N LYS A 38 3.67 3.00 -3.37
CA LYS A 38 4.86 2.92 -2.53
C LYS A 38 6.10 3.15 -3.37
N VAL A 39 6.99 4.01 -2.90
CA VAL A 39 8.33 4.18 -3.45
C VAL A 39 9.27 3.16 -2.77
N GLY A 40 9.81 2.25 -3.56
CA GLY A 40 10.82 1.28 -3.14
C GLY A 40 12.18 1.92 -2.87
N GLN A 41 13.08 1.18 -2.23
CA GLN A 41 14.46 1.65 -2.01
C GLN A 41 15.27 1.78 -3.30
N ASP A 42 14.88 1.02 -4.32
CA ASP A 42 15.38 1.05 -5.69
C ASP A 42 14.82 2.23 -6.50
N GLY A 43 13.98 3.07 -5.89
CA GLY A 43 13.31 4.20 -6.55
C GLY A 43 12.13 3.78 -7.42
N LEU A 44 11.78 2.49 -7.45
CA LEU A 44 10.63 2.02 -8.21
C LEU A 44 9.33 2.40 -7.50
N ILE A 45 8.37 2.88 -8.28
CA ILE A 45 7.02 3.19 -7.81
C ILE A 45 6.16 1.95 -8.04
N LEU A 46 5.65 1.37 -6.96
CA LEU A 46 4.81 0.19 -6.99
C LEU A 46 3.41 0.54 -6.50
N ARG A 47 2.39 0.10 -7.24
CA ARG A 47 1.00 0.21 -6.80
C ARG A 47 0.75 -0.81 -5.69
N CYS A 48 0.24 -0.34 -4.55
CA CYS A 48 -0.28 -1.21 -3.51
C CYS A 48 -1.63 -1.75 -3.95
N VAL A 49 -1.78 -3.07 -3.91
CA VAL A 49 -3.03 -3.78 -4.15
C VAL A 49 -3.48 -4.40 -2.84
N ASP A 50 -4.80 -4.46 -2.61
CA ASP A 50 -5.33 -5.21 -1.48
C ASP A 50 -5.24 -6.73 -1.74
N GLU A 51 -5.55 -7.51 -0.71
CA GLU A 51 -5.47 -8.95 -0.79
C GLU A 51 -6.41 -9.52 -1.86
N GLU A 52 -7.64 -9.01 -1.99
CA GLU A 52 -8.60 -9.50 -2.98
C GLU A 52 -8.12 -9.25 -4.42
N GLU A 53 -7.65 -8.04 -4.71
CA GLU A 53 -7.07 -7.68 -6.00
C GLU A 53 -5.81 -8.50 -6.27
N SER A 54 -4.95 -8.72 -5.28
CA SER A 54 -3.75 -9.54 -5.42
C SER A 54 -4.09 -10.99 -5.81
N GLN A 55 -5.14 -11.57 -5.23
CA GLN A 55 -5.61 -12.92 -5.55
C GLN A 55 -6.17 -12.99 -6.98
N LYS A 56 -6.91 -11.97 -7.41
CA LYS A 56 -7.41 -11.87 -8.80
C LYS A 56 -6.26 -11.80 -9.80
N ILE A 57 -5.27 -10.93 -9.54
CA ILE A 57 -4.06 -10.82 -10.38
C ILE A 57 -3.35 -12.17 -10.48
N MET A 58 -3.14 -12.83 -9.34
CA MET A 58 -2.50 -14.14 -9.30
C MET A 58 -3.30 -15.19 -10.09
N TRP A 59 -4.62 -15.25 -9.90
CA TRP A 59 -5.48 -16.16 -10.63
C TRP A 59 -5.39 -15.95 -12.14
N HIS A 60 -5.43 -14.70 -12.61
CA HIS A 60 -5.31 -14.38 -14.03
C HIS A 60 -3.95 -14.75 -14.61
N CYS A 61 -2.87 -14.54 -13.87
CA CYS A 61 -1.52 -14.89 -14.32
C CYS A 61 -1.30 -16.40 -14.41
N HIS A 62 -1.82 -17.18 -13.46
CA HIS A 62 -1.63 -18.64 -13.42
C HIS A 62 -2.67 -19.45 -14.18
N SER A 63 -3.89 -18.91 -14.37
CA SER A 63 -4.98 -19.59 -15.08
C SER A 63 -5.02 -19.23 -16.57
N SER A 64 -4.10 -18.38 -17.04
CA SER A 64 -3.99 -18.07 -18.46
C SER A 64 -3.49 -19.31 -19.20
N PRO A 65 -4.16 -19.74 -20.29
CA PRO A 65 -3.74 -20.89 -21.09
C PRO A 65 -2.44 -20.64 -21.89
N TYR A 66 -1.82 -19.46 -21.73
CA TYR A 66 -0.62 -19.03 -22.43
C TYR A 66 0.65 -19.03 -21.55
N GLY A 67 0.69 -19.88 -20.53
CA GLY A 67 1.90 -20.13 -19.74
C GLY A 67 3.05 -20.70 -20.57
#